data_AF-A0A7Y4SEW1-F1
#
_entry.id   AF-A0A7Y4SEW1-F1
#
_cell.length_a   1.000
_cell.length_b   1.000
_cell.length_c   1.000
_cell.angle_alpha   90.00
_cell.angle_beta   90.00
_cell.angle_gamma   90.00
#
_symmetry.space_group_name_H-M   'P 1'
#
loop_
_entity.id
_entity.type
_entity.pdbx_description
1 polymer ?
#
loop_
_entity_poly.entity_id
_entity_poly.type
_entity_poly.pdbx_seq_one_letter_code
_entity_poly.pdbx_strand_id
1 'polypeptide(L)' 'MLRELRKQRELSQEVLAHESGLERNYISLLELGRNSASLKTLFKLAPVLGISVSDFIVRVESVLTKAKRATR' A
#
# COMPACT_ATOMS: atom_id res chain seq x y z
N MET A 1 3.79 -5.63 -2.41
CA MET A 1 3.67 -4.21 -2.83
C MET A 1 3.60 -3.22 -1.66
N LEU A 2 2.49 -3.07 -0.91
CA LEU A 2 2.41 -2.02 0.14
C LEU A 2 3.53 -2.13 1.18
N ARG A 3 3.78 -3.34 1.70
CA ARG A 3 4.88 -3.63 2.62
C ARG A 3 6.25 -3.26 2.05
N GLU A 4 6.46 -3.47 0.75
CA GLU A 4 7.74 -3.17 0.08
C GLU A 4 7.94 -1.65 0.00
N LEU A 5 6.91 -0.90 -0.41
CA LEU A 5 6.95 0.56 -0.44
C LEU A 5 7.24 1.14 0.95
N ARG A 6 6.60 0.59 1.99
CA ARG A 6 6.87 1.01 3.37
C ARG A 6 8.33 0.76 3.76
N LYS A 7 8.85 -0.43 3.48
CA LYS A 7 10.24 -0.79 3.80
C LYS A 7 11.26 0.04 3.03
N GLN A 8 10.97 0.43 1.78
CA GLN A 8 11.81 1.34 1.00
C GLN A 8 11.89 2.74 1.61
N ARG A 9 10.92 3.12 2.44
CA ARG A 9 10.92 4.36 3.22
C ARG A 9 11.42 4.17 4.65
N GLU A 10 11.90 2.97 5.00
CA GLU A 10 12.39 2.61 6.34
C GLU A 10 11.37 2.83 7.46
N LEU A 11 10.07 2.86 7.13
CA LEU A 11 9.01 3.10 8.10
C LEU A 11 8.60 1.81 8.79
N SER A 12 8.31 1.85 10.09
CA SER A 12 7.56 0.78 10.77
C SER A 12 6.06 0.86 10.40
N GLN A 13 5.29 -0.19 10.73
CA GLN A 13 3.83 -0.14 10.52
C GLN A 13 3.19 0.93 11.40
N GLU A 14 3.69 1.10 12.62
CA GLU A 14 3.31 2.14 13.58
C GLU A 14 3.53 3.54 13.00
N VAL A 15 4.70 3.80 12.43
CA VAL A 15 5.02 5.11 11.84
C VAL A 15 4.15 5.38 10.62
N LEU A 16 4.03 4.43 9.69
CA LEU A 16 3.16 4.60 8.52
C LEU A 16 1.70 4.89 8.92
N ALA A 17 1.20 4.18 9.93
CA ALA A 17 -0.14 4.37 10.46
C ALA A 17 -0.33 5.79 11.03
N HIS A 18 0.60 6.22 11.89
CA HIS A 18 0.60 7.54 12.49
C HIS A 18 0.59 8.65 11.43
N GLU A 19 1.59 8.64 10.54
CA GLU A 19 1.77 9.68 9.51
C GLU A 19 0.63 9.72 8.49
N SER A 20 -0.04 8.59 8.23
CA SER A 20 -1.20 8.55 7.32
C SER A 20 -2.54 8.78 8.01
N GLY A 21 -2.56 8.95 9.34
CA GLY A 21 -3.79 9.07 10.11
C GLY A 21 -4.70 7.84 9.93
N LEU A 22 -4.10 6.66 10.04
CA LEU A 22 -4.74 5.35 9.95
C LEU A 22 -4.39 4.50 11.17
N GLU A 23 -5.16 3.46 11.42
CA GLU A 23 -4.85 2.51 12.47
C GLU A 23 -3.75 1.54 12.06
N ARG A 24 -2.82 1.25 12.96
CA ARG A 24 -1.75 0.27 12.74
C ARG A 24 -2.29 -1.11 12.34
N ASN A 25 -3.37 -1.57 12.97
CA ASN A 25 -3.98 -2.85 12.62
C ASN A 25 -4.52 -2.84 11.18
N TYR A 26 -5.11 -1.72 10.75
CA TYR A 26 -5.56 -1.55 9.38
C TYR A 26 -4.39 -1.62 8.38
N ILE A 27 -3.25 -0.97 8.67
CA ILE A 27 -2.02 -1.11 7.86
C ILE A 27 -1.58 -2.58 7.76
N SER A 28 -1.57 -3.31 8.88
CA SER A 28 -1.23 -4.74 8.89
C SER A 28 -2.15 -5.56 7.98
N LEU A 29 -3.47 -5.35 8.07
CA LEU A 29 -4.45 -6.04 7.23
C LEU A 29 -4.26 -5.72 5.73
N LEU A 30 -3.94 -4.46 5.39
CA LEU A 30 -3.64 -4.07 4.01
C LEU A 30 -2.37 -4.76 3.50
N GLU A 31 -1.31 -4.85 4.31
CA GLU A 31 -0.07 -5.53 3.91
C GLU A 31 -0.26 -7.05 3.72
N LEU A 32 -1.13 -7.66 4.50
CA LEU A 32 -1.48 -9.08 4.40
C LEU A 32 -2.49 -9.37 3.28
N GLY A 33 -3.00 -8.35 2.59
CA GLY A 33 -4.05 -8.51 1.57
C GLY A 33 -5.39 -8.98 2.14
N ARG A 34 -5.62 -8.79 3.45
CA ARG A 34 -6.85 -9.17 4.14
C ARG A 34 -7.89 -8.05 4.12
N ASN A 35 -7.53 -6.86 3.67
CA ASN A 35 -8.42 -5.73 3.50
C ASN A 35 -8.07 -4.94 2.23
N SER A 36 -9.04 -4.20 1.70
CA SER A 36 -8.90 -3.35 0.53
C SER A 36 -8.81 -1.89 0.96
N ALA A 37 -7.86 -1.16 0.38
CA ALA A 37 -7.75 0.29 0.58
C ALA A 37 -8.80 1.01 -0.27
N SER A 38 -9.54 1.94 0.34
CA SER A 38 -10.38 2.88 -0.42
C SER A 38 -9.51 3.90 -1.16
N LEU A 39 -10.07 4.60 -2.14
CA LEU A 39 -9.35 5.69 -2.82
C LEU A 39 -8.91 6.77 -1.82
N LYS A 40 -9.77 7.12 -0.84
CA LYS A 40 -9.43 8.04 0.26
C LYS A 40 -8.24 7.54 1.08
N THR A 41 -8.17 6.23 1.33
CA THR A 41 -7.04 5.59 2.02
C THR A 41 -5.76 5.73 1.18
N LEU A 42 -5.84 5.56 -0.14
CA LEU A 42 -4.67 5.74 -1.02
C LEU A 42 -4.14 7.18 -0.97
N PHE A 43 -5.01 8.19 -0.96
CA PHE A 43 -4.60 9.59 -0.81
C PHE A 43 -3.95 9.90 0.54
N LYS A 44 -4.25 9.14 1.59
CA LYS A 44 -3.54 9.24 2.88
C LYS A 44 -2.18 8.54 2.87
N LEU A 45 -2.08 7.38 2.21
CA LEU A 45 -0.87 6.56 2.21
C LEU A 45 0.19 7.09 1.25
N ALA A 46 -0.20 7.52 0.05
CA ALA A 46 0.73 7.83 -1.03
C ALA A 46 1.74 8.94 -0.67
N PRO A 47 1.35 10.07 -0.03
CA PRO A 47 2.29 11.11 0.38
C PRO A 47 3.31 10.62 1.41
N VAL A 48 2.89 9.81 2.38
CA VAL A 48 3.77 9.23 3.42
C VAL A 48 4.76 8.23 2.80
N LEU A 49 4.30 7.48 1.80
CA LEU A 49 5.15 6.59 1.00
C LEU A 49 5.98 7.34 -0.06
N GLY A 50 5.84 8.67 -0.15
CA GLY A 50 6.50 9.56 -1.09
C GLY A 50 6.29 9.20 -2.56
N ILE A 51 5.11 8.71 -2.92
CA ILE A 51 4.71 8.43 -4.31
C ILE A 51 3.37 9.08 -4.62
N SER A 52 3.06 9.26 -5.90
CA SER A 52 1.72 9.70 -6.29
C SER A 52 0.71 8.55 -6.17
N VAL A 53 -0.58 8.87 -6.03
CA VAL A 53 -1.65 7.84 -6.08
C VAL A 53 -1.68 7.14 -7.44
N SER A 54 -1.40 7.86 -8.53
CA SER A 54 -1.25 7.28 -9.87
C SER A 54 -0.14 6.23 -9.93
N ASP A 55 1.04 6.50 -9.35
CA ASP A 55 2.13 5.52 -9.30
C ASP A 55 1.74 4.29 -8.48
N PHE A 56 0.99 4.50 -7.39
CA PHE A 56 0.45 3.41 -6.58
C PHE A 56 -0.45 2.50 -7.43
N ILE A 57 -1.38 3.08 -8.19
CA ILE A 57 -2.31 2.34 -9.06
C ILE A 57 -1.56 1.57 -10.16
N VAL A 58 -0.60 2.20 -10.84
CA VAL A 58 0.22 1.55 -11.88
C VAL A 58 0.95 0.32 -11.31
N ARG A 59 1.48 0.42 -10.09
CA ARG A 59 2.12 -0.73 -9.41
C ARG A 59 1.13 -1.84 -9.09
N VAL A 60 -0.07 -1.50 -8.62
CA VAL A 60 -1.14 -2.49 -8.36
C VAL A 60 -1.52 -3.22 -9.65
N GLU A 61 -1.74 -2.47 -10.73
CA GLU A 61 -2.09 -3.02 -12.04
C GLU A 61 -1.03 -4.01 -12.55
N SER A 62 0.26 -3.64 -12.42
CA SER A 62 1.38 -4.51 -12.77
C SER A 62 1.39 -5.82 -11.98
N VAL A 63 1.15 -5.77 -10.66
CA VAL A 63 1.08 -6.97 -9.81
C VAL A 63 -0.11 -7.86 -10.21
N LEU A 64 -1.29 -7.27 -10.39
CA LEU A 64 -2.50 -8.03 -10.76
C LEU A 64 -2.38 -8.65 -12.16
N THR A 65 -1.74 -7.96 -13.10
CA THR A 65 -1.52 -8.47 -14.46
C THR A 65 -0.54 -9.64 -14.47
N LYS A 66 0.54 -9.56 -13.68
CA LYS A 66 1.49 -10.67 -13.51
C LYS A 66 0.84 -11.89 -12.85
N ALA A 67 0.06 -11.68 -11.79
CA ALA A 67 -0.66 -12.76 -11.11
C ALA A 67 -1.61 -13.50 -12.07
N LYS A 68 -2.39 -12.77 -12.88
CA LYS A 68 -3.29 -13.37 -13.89
C LYS A 68 -2.56 -14.24 -14.93
N ARG A 69 -1.31 -13.93 -15.25
CA ARG A 69 -0.49 -14.71 -16.20
C ARG A 69 0.08 -15.97 -15.57
N ALA A 70 0.40 -15.95 -14.27
CA ALA A 70 0.98 -17.10 -13.56
C ALA A 70 -0.03 -18.23 -13.27
N THR A 71 -1.33 -17.93 -13.32
CA THR A 71 -2.42 -18.90 -13.11
C THR A 71 -2.99 -19.45 -14.43
N ARG A 72 -2.46 -19.02 -15.58
CA ARG A 72 -2.77 -19.55 -16.92
C ARG A 72 -1.66 -20.47 -17.37
#